data_AF-S2EX20-F1
#
_entry.id   AF-S2EX20-F1
#
_cell.length_a   1.000
_cell.length_b   1.000
_cell.length_c   1.000
_cell.angle_alpha   90.00
_cell.angle_beta   90.00
_cell.angle_gamma   90.00
#
_symmetry.space_group_name_H-M   'P 1'
#
loop_
_entity.id
_entity.type
_entity.pdbx_description
1 polymer ?
#
loop_
_entity_poly.entity_id
_entity_poly.type
_entity_poly.pdbx_seq_one_letter_code
_entity_poly.pdbx_strand_id
1 'polypeptide(L)'
;MFAFIVASVLFSTVMFNSNSFAEPAESQTIITPINNSIGIEKTTMQMFISKDNKLPWGFVEGKISNHVEGYPVIIQIYDNDELIAGNNVGAVQFAQIPVNEDGSYEYKFRVLDSNSGKIMHIFDGSYTVKVFKVVYLNPNLVVI
;
A
#
# COMPACT_ATOMS: atom_id res chain seq x y z
N MET A 1 -45.06 -51.40 -10.59
CA MET A 1 -43.80 -52.08 -10.20
C MET A 1 -42.74 -51.66 -11.21
N PHE A 2 -41.79 -50.76 -11.02
CA PHE A 2 -41.46 -49.73 -10.01
C PHE A 2 -41.15 -48.44 -10.82
N ALA A 3 -41.53 -47.26 -10.33
CA ALA A 3 -41.28 -45.98 -10.99
C ALA A 3 -39.86 -45.47 -10.67
N PHE A 4 -39.10 -45.06 -11.70
CA PHE A 4 -37.83 -44.34 -11.54
C PHE A 4 -38.11 -42.84 -11.46
N ILE A 5 -37.79 -42.21 -10.32
CA ILE A 5 -37.78 -40.74 -10.20
C ILE A 5 -36.37 -40.27 -10.54
N VAL A 6 -36.23 -39.57 -11.67
CA VAL A 6 -34.99 -38.87 -12.02
C VAL A 6 -35.05 -37.50 -11.35
N ALA A 7 -34.31 -37.33 -10.26
CA ALA A 7 -34.12 -36.01 -9.63
C ALA A 7 -33.04 -35.24 -10.41
N SER A 8 -33.47 -34.26 -11.22
CA SER A 8 -32.57 -33.28 -11.84
C SER A 8 -32.33 -32.14 -10.84
N VAL A 9 -31.11 -32.03 -10.32
CA VAL A 9 -30.69 -30.89 -9.48
C VAL A 9 -30.14 -29.82 -10.41
N LEU A 10 -30.92 -28.76 -10.63
CA LEU A 10 -30.44 -27.54 -11.28
C LEU A 10 -29.52 -26.80 -10.31
N PHE A 11 -28.23 -26.79 -10.61
CA PHE A 11 -27.25 -25.96 -9.89
C PHE A 11 -27.33 -24.54 -10.46
N SER A 12 -28.14 -23.67 -9.85
CA SER A 12 -28.14 -22.25 -10.18
C SER A 12 -26.88 -21.61 -9.59
N THR A 13 -25.92 -21.26 -10.44
CA THR A 13 -24.80 -20.39 -10.06
C THR A 13 -25.35 -19.00 -9.74
N VAL A 14 -25.42 -18.69 -8.45
CA VAL A 14 -25.70 -17.33 -7.97
C VAL A 14 -24.44 -16.50 -8.22
N MET A 15 -24.51 -15.58 -9.17
CA MET A 15 -23.51 -14.53 -9.36
C MET A 15 -23.59 -13.56 -8.19
N PHE A 16 -22.74 -13.74 -7.18
CA PHE A 16 -22.58 -12.76 -6.10
C PHE A 16 -21.81 -11.54 -6.63
N ASN A 17 -22.55 -10.55 -7.13
CA ASN A 17 -22.03 -9.19 -7.30
C ASN A 17 -22.11 -8.46 -5.95
N SER A 18 -20.95 -8.27 -5.32
CA SER A 18 -20.52 -7.07 -4.58
C SER A 18 -19.55 -7.47 -3.48
N ASN A 19 -18.28 -7.17 -3.71
CA ASN A 19 -17.41 -6.51 -2.73
C ASN A 19 -16.29 -5.87 -3.55
N SER A 20 -16.12 -4.57 -3.40
CA SER A 20 -14.93 -3.85 -3.85
C SER A 20 -13.76 -4.44 -3.08
N PHE A 21 -13.07 -5.39 -3.70
CA PHE A 21 -11.71 -5.75 -3.34
C PHE A 21 -10.83 -4.76 -4.09
N ALA A 22 -9.96 -4.06 -3.36
CA ALA A 22 -8.77 -3.53 -3.99
C ALA A 22 -8.02 -4.72 -4.58
N GLU A 23 -7.94 -4.79 -5.91
CA GLU A 23 -7.07 -5.75 -6.60
C GLU A 23 -5.65 -5.55 -6.06
N PRO A 24 -4.93 -6.61 -5.62
CA PRO A 24 -3.56 -6.44 -5.15
C PRO A 24 -2.72 -5.99 -6.34
N ALA A 25 -2.46 -4.68 -6.42
CA ALA A 25 -1.45 -4.16 -7.33
C ALA A 25 -0.13 -4.88 -7.00
N GLU A 26 0.52 -5.46 -8.02
CA GLU A 26 1.77 -6.19 -7.84
C GLU A 26 2.82 -5.29 -7.17
N SER A 27 2.99 -5.46 -5.86
CA SER A 27 3.97 -4.68 -5.11
C SER A 27 5.36 -5.24 -5.38
N GLN A 28 6.29 -4.39 -5.81
CA GLN A 28 7.67 -4.80 -6.01
C GLN A 28 8.50 -4.45 -4.78
N THR A 29 9.10 -5.45 -4.14
CA THR A 29 9.97 -5.26 -2.98
C THR A 29 11.42 -5.55 -3.34
N ILE A 30 12.31 -4.61 -3.05
CA ILE A 30 13.75 -4.72 -3.30
C ILE A 30 14.48 -4.38 -2.00
N ILE A 31 15.43 -5.22 -1.59
CA ILE A 31 16.28 -4.97 -0.44
C ILE A 31 17.67 -4.54 -0.91
N THR A 32 18.17 -3.42 -0.39
CA THR A 32 19.53 -2.94 -0.62
C THR A 32 20.29 -2.92 0.71
N PRO A 33 21.37 -3.73 0.87
CA PRO A 33 22.17 -3.73 2.09
C PRO A 33 22.77 -2.35 2.39
N ILE A 34 22.69 -1.91 3.64
CA ILE A 34 23.49 -0.78 4.15
C ILE A 34 24.83 -1.30 4.66
N ASN A 35 24.80 -2.44 5.35
CA ASN A 35 25.96 -3.17 5.85
C ASN A 35 25.61 -4.67 5.99
N ASN A 36 26.45 -5.43 6.70
CA ASN A 36 26.29 -6.89 6.85
C ASN A 36 25.10 -7.30 7.75
N SER A 37 24.52 -6.37 8.51
CA SER A 37 23.46 -6.63 9.50
C SER A 37 22.10 -6.06 9.11
N ILE A 38 22.06 -4.90 8.44
CA ILE A 38 20.82 -4.19 8.10
C ILE A 38 20.78 -3.75 6.63
N GLY A 39 19.57 -3.63 6.09
CA GLY A 39 19.31 -3.15 4.74
C GLY A 39 18.07 -2.27 4.65
N ILE A 40 17.96 -1.55 3.55
CA ILE A 40 16.77 -0.79 3.17
C ILE A 40 15.88 -1.70 2.33
N GLU A 41 14.71 -2.04 2.85
CA GLU A 41 13.62 -2.64 2.09
C GLU A 41 12.78 -1.53 1.46
N LYS A 42 12.72 -1.50 0.14
CA LYS A 42 11.88 -0.60 -0.64
C LYS A 42 10.72 -1.38 -1.23
N THR A 43 9.49 -1.02 -0.87
CA THR A 43 8.27 -1.52 -1.50
C THR A 43 7.69 -0.43 -2.41
N THR A 44 7.48 -0.75 -3.69
CA THR A 44 6.79 0.12 -4.65
C THR A 44 5.37 -0.41 -4.88
N MET A 45 4.37 0.46 -4.78
CA MET A 45 2.95 0.13 -4.93
C MET A 45 2.24 1.19 -5.76
N GLN A 46 1.12 0.80 -6.37
CA GLN A 46 0.21 1.73 -7.04
C GLN A 46 -0.93 2.11 -6.10
N MET A 47 -1.25 3.40 -6.05
CA MET A 47 -2.38 3.95 -5.31
C MET A 47 -3.31 4.65 -6.30
N PHE A 48 -4.57 4.25 -6.35
CA PHE A 48 -5.58 4.90 -7.18
C PHE A 48 -6.63 5.59 -6.30
N ILE A 49 -6.90 6.86 -6.58
CA ILE A 49 -7.90 7.66 -5.88
C ILE A 49 -8.96 8.09 -6.90
N SER A 50 -10.20 7.66 -6.68
CA SER A 50 -11.32 8.04 -7.55
C SER A 50 -11.54 9.56 -7.52
N LYS A 51 -11.83 10.14 -8.70
CA LYS A 51 -12.25 11.54 -8.82
C LYS A 51 -13.53 11.85 -8.03
N ASP A 52 -14.37 10.83 -7.82
CA ASP A 52 -15.60 10.94 -7.04
C ASP A 52 -15.41 10.60 -5.55
N ASN A 53 -14.16 10.45 -5.07
CA ASN A 53 -13.87 10.15 -3.67
C ASN A 53 -14.41 11.26 -2.75
N LYS A 54 -15.18 10.87 -1.72
CA LYS A 54 -15.74 11.78 -0.71
C LYS A 54 -15.02 11.69 0.63
N LEU A 55 -14.11 10.73 0.80
CA LEU A 55 -13.40 10.53 2.06
C LEU A 55 -12.22 11.50 2.18
N PRO A 56 -12.08 12.21 3.31
CA PRO A 56 -11.05 13.22 3.49
C PRO A 56 -9.64 12.68 3.66
N TRP A 57 -9.49 11.38 3.94
CA TRP A 57 -8.25 10.78 4.39
C TRP A 57 -7.84 9.59 3.53
N GLY A 58 -6.55 9.48 3.28
CA GLY A 58 -5.86 8.29 2.80
C GLY A 58 -4.87 7.80 3.86
N PHE A 59 -4.52 6.53 3.77
CA PHE A 59 -3.61 5.87 4.71
C PHE A 59 -2.58 5.05 3.94
N VAL A 60 -1.32 5.12 4.37
CA VAL A 60 -0.28 4.15 4.02
C VAL A 60 0.19 3.53 5.32
N GLU A 61 -0.13 2.25 5.51
CA GLU A 61 0.11 1.52 6.75
C GLU A 61 0.76 0.18 6.46
N GLY A 62 1.36 -0.41 7.50
CA GLY A 62 1.95 -1.73 7.39
C GLY A 62 2.62 -2.19 8.66
N LYS A 63 3.25 -3.36 8.57
CA LYS A 63 4.00 -3.98 9.65
C LYS A 63 5.32 -4.53 9.11
N ILE A 64 6.40 -4.29 9.84
CA ILE A 64 7.75 -4.72 9.51
C ILE A 64 8.12 -5.86 10.45
N SER A 65 8.30 -7.08 9.92
CA SER A 65 8.55 -8.27 10.74
C SER A 65 9.87 -8.22 11.53
N ASN A 66 10.89 -7.56 11.00
CA ASN A 66 12.27 -7.51 11.49
C ASN A 66 12.80 -6.07 11.48
N HIS A 67 12.00 -5.15 12.00
CA HIS A 67 12.35 -3.73 12.05
C HIS A 67 13.61 -3.48 12.89
N VAL A 68 14.38 -2.48 12.48
CA VAL A 68 15.52 -1.99 13.27
C VAL A 68 15.04 -0.78 14.08
N GLU A 69 15.20 -0.83 15.40
CA GLU A 69 14.82 0.27 16.27
C GLU A 69 15.53 1.58 15.92
N GLY A 70 14.85 2.70 16.14
CA GLY A 70 15.38 4.05 15.88
C GLY A 70 15.36 4.50 14.42
N TYR A 71 14.95 3.64 13.48
CA TYR A 71 14.78 4.01 12.07
C TYR A 71 13.30 4.24 11.73
N PRO A 72 12.92 5.42 11.19
CA PRO A 72 11.57 5.67 10.75
C PRO A 72 11.28 4.96 9.42
N VAL A 73 10.00 4.82 9.11
CA VAL A 73 9.53 4.51 7.75
C VAL A 73 9.47 5.80 6.94
N ILE A 74 10.03 5.76 5.73
CA ILE A 74 9.96 6.87 4.78
C ILE A 74 8.94 6.53 3.70
N ILE A 75 7.98 7.42 3.46
CA ILE A 75 6.95 7.25 2.43
C ILE A 75 7.06 8.40 1.43
N GLN A 76 7.07 8.04 0.15
CA GLN A 76 7.08 8.97 -0.98
C GLN A 76 5.91 8.64 -1.90
N ILE A 77 5.13 9.65 -2.28
CA ILE A 77 4.02 9.52 -3.23
C ILE A 77 4.34 10.35 -4.46
N TYR A 78 4.21 9.75 -5.64
CA TYR A 78 4.50 10.35 -6.93
C TYR A 78 3.26 10.37 -7.81
N ASP A 79 3.00 11.50 -8.48
CA ASP A 79 1.90 11.73 -9.44
C ASP A 79 2.02 10.86 -10.71
N ASN A 80 3.21 10.33 -11.01
CA ASN A 80 3.47 9.36 -12.08
C ASN A 80 4.63 8.43 -11.68
N ASP A 81 4.84 7.32 -12.40
CA ASP A 81 5.86 6.27 -12.13
C ASP A 81 7.34 6.72 -12.09
N GLU A 82 7.61 8.01 -12.22
CA GLU A 82 8.93 8.68 -12.20
C GLU A 82 9.83 8.26 -13.38
N LEU A 83 10.62 9.21 -13.89
CA LEU A 83 11.56 9.15 -15.04
C LEU A 83 11.05 9.75 -16.39
N ILE A 84 10.70 11.03 -16.41
CA ILE A 84 11.14 11.87 -17.53
C ILE A 84 12.37 12.64 -17.05
N ALA A 85 13.57 12.21 -17.46
CA ALA A 85 14.79 12.99 -17.24
C ALA A 85 14.63 14.36 -17.94
N GLY A 86 14.48 15.43 -17.15
CA GLY A 86 14.27 16.79 -17.64
C GLY A 86 12.94 17.45 -17.23
N ASN A 87 11.97 16.70 -16.69
CA ASN A 87 10.75 17.27 -16.12
C ASN A 87 10.78 17.07 -14.59
N ASN A 88 10.86 18.17 -13.85
CA ASN A 88 10.84 18.21 -12.39
C ASN A 88 9.46 17.83 -11.83
N VAL A 89 9.11 16.54 -11.83
CA VAL A 89 8.00 16.04 -11.02
C VAL A 89 8.59 15.08 -9.99
N GLY A 90 9.14 15.67 -8.92
CA GLY A 90 9.57 14.92 -7.73
C GLY A 90 8.37 14.37 -6.96
N ALA A 91 8.62 13.76 -5.79
CA ALA A 91 7.54 13.29 -4.92
C ALA A 91 6.59 14.46 -4.60
N VAL A 92 5.29 14.27 -4.85
CA VAL A 92 4.25 15.25 -4.52
C VAL A 92 3.91 15.22 -3.03
N GLN A 93 4.23 14.11 -2.36
CA GLN A 93 4.13 13.98 -0.91
C GLN A 93 5.31 13.19 -0.35
N PHE A 94 5.79 13.62 0.81
CA PHE A 94 6.86 12.99 1.56
C PHE A 94 6.49 12.93 3.05
N ALA A 95 6.78 11.80 3.69
CA ALA A 95 6.61 11.64 5.13
C ALA A 95 7.69 10.73 5.74
N GLN A 96 8.01 11.01 7.01
CA GLN A 96 8.77 10.10 7.88
C GLN A 96 7.90 9.78 9.10
N ILE A 97 7.70 8.50 9.36
CA ILE A 97 6.78 8.03 10.38
C ILE A 97 7.54 7.12 11.35
N PRO A 98 7.39 7.32 12.68
CA PRO A 98 7.98 6.41 13.64
C PRO A 98 7.40 5.00 13.48
N VAL A 99 8.22 4.00 13.80
CA VAL A 99 7.79 2.60 13.86
C VAL A 99 7.50 2.27 15.31
N ASN A 100 6.33 1.69 15.57
CA ASN A 100 5.97 1.20 16.89
C ASN A 100 6.83 -0.01 17.26
N GLU A 101 6.92 -0.33 18.56
CA GLU A 101 7.70 -1.49 19.07
C GLU A 101 7.30 -2.82 18.41
N ASP A 102 6.04 -2.95 17.97
CA ASP A 102 5.54 -4.15 17.30
C ASP A 102 5.82 -4.17 15.78
N GLY A 103 6.57 -3.19 15.27
CA GLY A 103 6.89 -3.01 13.86
C GLY A 103 5.80 -2.33 13.03
N SER A 104 4.68 -1.92 13.63
CA SER A 104 3.60 -1.25 12.89
C SER A 104 3.90 0.22 12.60
N TYR A 105 3.36 0.74 11.49
CA TYR A 105 3.41 2.15 11.14
C TYR A 105 2.12 2.56 10.41
N GLU A 106 1.71 3.82 10.58
CA GLU A 106 0.57 4.41 9.88
C GLU A 106 0.91 5.84 9.45
N TYR A 107 0.77 6.12 8.16
CA TYR A 107 0.78 7.46 7.63
C TYR A 107 -0.61 7.86 7.16
N LYS A 108 -1.24 8.80 7.88
CA LYS A 108 -2.52 9.39 7.53
C LYS A 108 -2.34 10.74 6.84
N PHE A 109 -2.92 10.93 5.66
CA PHE A 109 -2.80 12.16 4.88
C PHE A 109 -4.14 12.63 4.31
N ARG A 110 -4.27 13.93 4.08
CA ARG A 110 -5.47 14.51 3.49
C ARG A 110 -5.52 14.20 1.99
N VAL A 111 -6.64 13.65 1.55
CA VAL A 111 -6.96 13.43 0.13
C VAL A 111 -7.90 14.53 -0.38
N LEU A 112 -8.74 15.06 0.51
CA LEU A 112 -9.73 16.07 0.21
C LEU A 112 -9.70 17.14 1.32
N ASP A 113 -9.71 18.40 0.89
CA ASP A 113 -9.89 19.57 1.75
C ASP A 113 -11.28 20.17 1.54
N SER A 114 -11.87 20.69 2.61
CA SER A 114 -13.15 21.38 2.58
C SER A 114 -12.96 22.76 3.20
N ASN A 115 -12.63 23.73 2.38
CA ASN A 115 -12.51 25.12 2.82
C ASN A 115 -13.70 25.93 2.29
N SER A 116 -14.39 26.62 3.21
CA SER A 116 -15.45 27.59 2.87
C SER A 116 -16.57 27.04 1.96
N GLY A 117 -16.94 25.77 2.14
CA GLY A 117 -17.99 25.10 1.37
C GLY A 117 -17.58 24.60 -0.02
N LYS A 118 -16.32 24.80 -0.43
CA LYS A 118 -15.76 24.21 -1.66
C LYS A 118 -14.94 22.97 -1.31
N ILE A 119 -15.25 21.87 -2.01
CA ILE A 119 -14.47 20.63 -1.94
C ILE A 119 -13.30 20.76 -2.91
N MET A 120 -12.08 20.55 -2.41
CA MET A 120 -10.86 20.51 -3.21
C MET A 120 -10.22 19.13 -3.08
N HIS A 121 -9.99 18.47 -4.22
CA HIS A 121 -9.25 17.23 -4.27
C HIS A 121 -7.75 17.55 -4.26
N ILE A 122 -7.05 17.09 -3.22
CA ILE A 122 -5.59 17.20 -3.12
C ILE A 122 -4.94 16.07 -3.94
N PHE A 123 -5.58 14.90 -3.94
CA PHE A 123 -5.18 13.77 -4.76
C PHE A 123 -6.38 13.25 -5.56
N ASP A 124 -6.16 12.94 -6.84
CA ASP A 124 -7.07 12.22 -7.72
C ASP A 124 -6.28 11.49 -8.82
N GLY A 125 -6.74 10.31 -9.23
CA GLY A 125 -6.03 9.49 -10.21
C GLY A 125 -5.02 8.51 -9.61
N SER A 126 -4.02 8.14 -10.42
CA SER A 126 -3.04 7.10 -10.11
C SER A 126 -1.74 7.70 -9.59
N TYR A 127 -1.17 7.08 -8.57
CA TYR A 127 0.06 7.49 -7.93
C TYR A 127 0.95 6.29 -7.65
N THR A 128 2.25 6.51 -7.67
CA THR A 128 3.24 5.52 -7.27
C THR A 128 3.68 5.82 -5.85
N VAL A 129 3.51 4.85 -4.94
CA VAL A 129 3.93 4.95 -3.55
C VAL A 129 5.19 4.13 -3.35
N LYS A 130 6.24 4.76 -2.84
CA LYS A 130 7.49 4.10 -2.43
C LYS A 130 7.61 4.16 -0.91
N VAL A 131 7.68 3.00 -0.28
CA VAL A 131 7.85 2.84 1.17
C VAL A 131 9.25 2.28 1.44
N PHE A 132 10.05 2.97 2.24
CA PHE A 132 11.38 2.56 2.62
C PHE A 132 11.40 2.23 4.11
N LYS A 133 11.92 1.04 4.42
CA LYS A 133 11.95 0.47 5.75
C LYS A 133 13.36 -0.04 6.02
N VAL A 134 13.88 0.14 7.23
CA VAL A 134 15.16 -0.46 7.61
C VAL A 134 14.89 -1.78 8.33
N VAL A 135 15.50 -2.85 7.82
CA VAL A 135 15.26 -4.24 8.27
C VAL A 135 16.57 -4.96 8.55
N TYR A 136 16.57 -5.90 9.50
CA TYR A 136 17.69 -6.82 9.68
C TYR A 136 17.79 -7.83 8.53
N LEU A 137 18.95 -8.00 7.91
CA LEU A 137 19.11 -8.90 6.76
C LEU A 137 19.11 -10.39 7.16
N ASN A 138 19.55 -10.70 8.37
CA ASN A 138 19.71 -12.06 8.87
C ASN A 138 19.12 -12.21 10.29
N PRO A 139 17.81 -11.99 10.50
CA PRO A 139 17.23 -11.96 11.84
C PRO A 139 17.29 -13.31 12.58
N ASN A 140 17.56 -14.41 11.86
CA ASN A 140 17.61 -15.77 12.40
C ASN A 140 19.03 -16.33 12.60
N LEU A 141 20.09 -15.54 12.40
CA LEU A 141 21.44 -16.00 12.73
C LEU A 141 21.65 -15.93 14.24
N VAL A 142 21.36 -17.03 14.91
CA VAL A 142 21.86 -17.30 16.27
C VAL A 142 23.38 -17.32 16.17
N VAL A 143 24.04 -16.34 16.79
CA VAL A 143 25.48 -16.41 17.03
C VAL A 143 25.68 -17.48 18.10
N ILE A 144 26.03 -18.70 17.65
CA ILE A 144 26.50 -19.81 18.49
C ILE A 144 27.90 -19.54 19.01
#